data_AF-A0A938EA24-F1
#
_entry.id   AF-A0A938EA24-F1
#
_cell.length_a   1.000
_cell.length_b   1.000
_cell.length_c   1.000
_cell.angle_alpha   90.00
_cell.angle_beta   90.00
_cell.angle_gamma   90.00
#
_symmetry.space_group_name_H-M   'P 1'
#
loop_
_entity.id
_entity.type
_entity.pdbx_description
1 polymer ?
#
loop_
_entity_poly.entity_id
_entity_poly.type
_entity_poly.pdbx_seq_one_letter_code
_entity_poly.pdbx_strand_id
1 'polypeptide(L)' 'MAVRVEVDPVRCRGSQTCITFTGAVFEWPEGAEAARAKLEIVDDPALIELAEEAAESCPTAAI' A
#
# COMPACT_ATOMS: atom_id res chain seq x y z
N MET A 1 12.64 0.28 -13.31
CA MET A 1 13.14 0.38 -11.92
C MET A 1 12.13 -0.36 -11.09
N ALA A 2 12.53 -1.25 -10.17
CA ALA A 2 11.59 -1.99 -9.35
C ALA A 2 11.70 -1.51 -7.89
N VAL A 3 10.57 -1.38 -7.21
CA VAL A 3 10.49 -1.00 -5.80
C VAL A 3 9.87 -2.13 -5.00
N ARG A 4 10.25 -2.23 -3.73
CA ARG A 4 9.63 -3.14 -2.77
C ARG A 4 8.57 -2.38 -2.00
N VAL A 5 7.37 -2.95 -1.92
CA VAL A 5 6.24 -2.38 -1.19
C VAL A 5 5.90 -3.29 -0.01
N GLU A 6 5.74 -2.71 1.18
CA GLU A 6 5.36 -3.42 2.41
C GLU A 6 4.34 -2.57 3.17
N VAL A 7 3.54 -3.19 4.04
CA VAL A 7 2.65 -2.47 4.96
C VAL A 7 2.94 -2.94 6.37
N ASP A 8 3.33 -2.02 7.25
CA ASP A 8 3.53 -2.29 8.68
C ASP A 8 2.16 -2.48 9.36
N PRO A 9 1.80 -3.71 9.78
CA PRO A 9 0.50 -3.99 10.38
C PRO A 9 0.34 -3.37 11.78
N VAL A 10 1.44 -3.01 12.45
CA VAL A 10 1.41 -2.37 13.78
C VAL A 10 1.06 -0.89 13.65
N ARG A 11 1.53 -0.25 12.58
CA ARG A 11 1.25 1.17 12.29
C ARG A 11 -0.05 1.36 11.51
N CYS A 12 -0.49 0.38 10.74
CA CYS A 12 -1.73 0.47 9.97
C CYS A 12 -2.93 0.69 10.91
N ARG A 13 -3.75 1.71 10.62
CA ARG A 13 -4.95 2.06 11.40
C ARG A 13 -6.25 2.07 10.59
N GLY A 14 -6.30 1.39 9.45
CA GLY A 14 -7.58 1.25 8.75
C GLY A 14 -8.00 2.43 7.88
N SER A 15 -7.10 3.34 7.49
CA SER A 15 -7.49 4.52 6.68
C SER A 15 -7.96 4.16 5.27
N GLN A 16 -7.54 2.99 4.75
CA GLN A 16 -7.81 2.49 3.39
C GLN A 16 -7.29 3.39 2.25
N THR A 17 -6.52 4.43 2.57
CA THR A 17 -5.94 5.39 1.62
C THR A 17 -5.18 4.68 0.48
N CYS A 18 -4.37 3.68 0.81
CA CYS A 18 -3.60 2.91 -0.17
C CYS A 18 -4.45 2.20 -1.22
N ILE A 19 -5.62 1.70 -0.83
CA ILE A 19 -6.55 1.01 -1.74
C ILE A 19 -7.28 2.03 -2.63
N THR A 20 -7.57 3.22 -2.08
CA THR A 20 -8.16 4.32 -2.86
C THR A 20 -7.22 4.80 -3.96
N PHE A 21 -5.92 4.91 -3.67
CA PHE A 21 -4.91 5.28 -4.69
C PHE A 21 -4.64 4.13 -5.66
N THR A 22 -4.35 2.93 -5.14
CA THR A 22 -4.00 1.79 -5.99
C THR A 22 -4.38 0.44 -5.36
N GLY A 23 -5.63 0.04 -5.59
CA GLY A 23 -6.09 -1.32 -5.31
C GLY A 23 -5.44 -2.40 -6.18
N ALA A 24 -4.56 -2.05 -7.11
CA ALA A 24 -3.72 -3.00 -7.85
C ALA A 24 -2.52 -3.46 -7.03
N VAL A 25 -1.95 -2.57 -6.21
CA VAL A 25 -0.76 -2.85 -5.37
C VAL A 25 -1.17 -3.26 -3.96
N PHE A 26 -2.29 -2.75 -3.43
CA PHE A 26 -2.73 -3.03 -2.07
C PHE A 26 -4.07 -3.78 -2.01
N GLU A 27 -4.24 -4.57 -0.96
CA GLU A 27 -5.50 -5.21 -0.60
C GLU A 27 -5.85 -4.99 0.87
N TRP A 28 -7.15 -5.10 1.15
CA TRP A 28 -7.66 -5.35 2.48
C TRP A 28 -8.15 -6.80 2.53
N PRO A 29 -7.39 -7.73 3.14
CA PRO A 29 -7.87 -9.09 3.29
C PRO A 29 -9.12 -9.13 4.18
N GLU A 30 -10.04 -10.04 3.90
CA GLU A 30 -11.25 -10.21 4.71
C GLU A 30 -10.89 -10.55 6.16
N GLY A 31 -11.47 -9.81 7.11
CA GLY A 31 -11.20 -9.98 8.54
C GLY A 31 -9.83 -9.48 9.02
N ALA A 32 -9.03 -8.83 8.17
CA ALA A 32 -7.75 -8.25 8.58
C ALA A 32 -7.91 -6.88 9.26
N GLU A 33 -7.04 -6.62 10.24
CA GLU A 33 -6.93 -5.32 10.92
C GLU A 33 -6.03 -4.33 10.16
N ALA A 34 -5.27 -4.81 9.16
CA ALA A 34 -4.33 -4.03 8.37
C ALA A 34 -4.39 -4.40 6.88
N ALA A 35 -4.11 -3.41 6.03
CA ALA A 35 -3.88 -3.62 4.61
C ALA A 35 -2.61 -4.47 4.38
N ARG A 36 -2.50 -5.07 3.19
CA ARG A 36 -1.30 -5.77 2.73
C ARG A 36 -0.95 -5.36 1.30
N ALA A 37 0.32 -5.49 0.94
CA ALA A 37 0.74 -5.42 -0.44
C ALA A 37 0.31 -6.71 -1.18
N LYS A 38 -0.47 -6.56 -2.25
CA LYS A 38 -0.77 -7.64 -3.21
C LYS A 38 0.48 -8.03 -3.99
N LEU A 39 1.30 -7.03 -4.31
CA LEU A 39 2.55 -7.14 -5.05
C LEU A 39 3.68 -6.64 -4.14
N GLU A 40 4.53 -7.55 -3.71
CA GLU A 40 5.70 -7.18 -2.88
C GLU A 40 6.77 -6.45 -3.69
N ILE A 41 6.85 -6.71 -5.00
CA ILE A 41 7.76 -6.05 -5.94
C ILE A 41 6.93 -5.46 -7.07
N VAL A 42 7.08 -4.16 -7.30
CA VAL A 42 6.40 -3.42 -8.37
C VAL A 42 7.45 -2.86 -9.32
N ASP A 43 7.31 -3.17 -10.61
CA ASP A 43 8.23 -2.74 -11.67
C ASP A 43 7.58 -1.87 -12.76
N ASP A 44 6.24 -1.80 -12.78
CA ASP A 44 5.47 -0.88 -13.63
C ASP A 44 5.61 0.56 -13.11
N PRO A 45 6.18 1.49 -13.91
CA PRO A 45 6.37 2.87 -13.50
C PRO A 45 5.09 3.57 -13.00
N ALA A 46 3.94 3.30 -13.61
CA ALA A 46 2.68 3.93 -13.20
C ALA A 46 2.20 3.42 -11.84
N LEU A 47 2.44 2.13 -11.55
CA LEU A 47 2.11 1.56 -10.23
C LEU A 47 3.10 2.01 -9.16
N ILE A 48 4.34 2.29 -9.52
CA ILE A 48 5.35 2.86 -8.62
C ILE A 48 4.92 4.24 -8.17
N GLU A 49 4.57 5.13 -9.10
CA GLU A 49 4.10 6.49 -8.76
C GLU A 49 2.87 6.44 -7.83
N LEU A 50 1.89 5.58 -8.13
CA LEU A 50 0.72 5.42 -7.28
C LEU A 50 1.04 4.82 -5.90
N ALA A 51 2.04 3.93 -5.81
CA ALA A 51 2.47 3.36 -4.54
C ALA A 51 3.22 4.41 -3.68
N GLU A 52 4.01 5.27 -4.31
CA GLU A 52 4.66 6.41 -3.66
C GLU A 52 3.63 7.42 -3.15
N GLU A 53 2.65 7.82 -3.98
CA GLU A 53 1.56 8.71 -3.57
C GLU A 53 0.74 8.12 -2.41
N ALA A 54 0.48 6.80 -2.46
CA ALA A 54 -0.20 6.09 -1.37
C ALA A 54 0.60 6.13 -0.06
N ALA A 55 1.93 5.98 -0.14
CA ALA A 55 2.82 6.03 1.01
C ALA A 55 2.87 7.44 1.62
N GLU A 56 3.04 8.47 0.80
CA GLU A 56 3.03 9.87 1.23
C GLU A 56 1.69 10.30 1.84
N SER A 57 0.59 9.77 1.30
CA SER A 57 -0.76 10.06 1.78
C SER A 57 -1.20 9.22 2.99
N CYS A 58 -0.43 8.19 3.36
CA CYS A 58 -0.77 7.33 4.49
C CYS A 58 -0.67 8.12 5.80
N PRO A 59 -1.78 8.34 6.54
CA PRO A 59 -1.77 9.21 7.73
C PRO A 59 -0.93 8.63 8.88
N THR A 60 -0.62 7.35 8.82
CA THR A 60 0.15 6.63 9.85
C THR A 60 1.56 6.26 9.39
N ALA A 61 1.96 6.65 8.17
CA ALA A 61 3.24 6.26 7.57
C ALA A 61 3.51 4.75 7.74
N ALA A 62 2.50 3.94 7.40
CA ALA A 62 2.51 2.49 7.56
C ALA A 62 2.91 1.75 6.27
N ILE A 63 3.19 2.47 5.19
CA ILE A 63 3.57 1.95 3.87
C ILE A 63 5.02 2.33 3.62
#